data_AF-A0A329X290-F1
#
_entry.id   AF-A0A329X290-F1
#
_cell.length_a   1.000
_cell.length_b   1.000
_cell.length_c   1.000
_cell.angle_alpha   90.00
_cell.angle_beta   90.00
_cell.angle_gamma   90.00
#
_symmetry.space_group_name_H-M   'P 1'
#
loop_
_entity.id
_entity.type
_entity.pdbx_description
1 polymer ?
#
loop_
_entity_poly.entity_id
_entity_poly.type
_entity_poly.pdbx_seq_one_letter_code
_entity_poly.pdbx_strand_id
1 'polypeptide(L)'
;MSQKNDFKAFSISNNANVISQEKYEQSQGLQTGFSPDNVPTHLLNKVLRQASTISSVVADFIATQSGNDILDDGNVAKLTAQLNKAIEQKITTDIPSASLTQKGVVQLTNVIGNSDTLAVTQKFVKEEINSLREYTYTREEIDNRIKAASEIPAGSPIPWPLPYPPVGYLTCNGAFFNKLQHPKLAEAYPDGRLPDLRGEFIRGWDDGRGVDPGRMCGTWQTDTMQKLGGALEGGNNIGMMTRPHDSTSGVFSEGPARTIVYQQVAGTGYVIYFDNSNVARTAHENRPRNIAFNYVVRAA
;
A
#
# COMPACT_ATOMS: atom_id res chain seq x y z
N MET A 1 31.04 59.97 -12.93
CA MET A 1 32.23 60.75 -12.55
C MET A 1 33.33 59.77 -12.21
N SER A 2 34.55 59.96 -12.71
CA SER A 2 35.68 59.09 -12.33
C SER A 2 36.01 59.36 -10.87
N GLN A 3 36.01 58.32 -10.04
CA GLN A 3 36.41 58.45 -8.63
C GLN A 3 37.90 58.81 -8.54
N LYS A 4 38.26 59.63 -7.55
CA LYS A 4 39.63 60.08 -7.31
C LYS A 4 40.37 59.08 -6.42
N ASN A 5 41.57 58.69 -6.84
CA ASN A 5 42.53 57.94 -6.02
C ASN A 5 43.80 58.78 -5.84
N ASP A 6 44.14 59.15 -4.60
CA ASP A 6 45.34 59.95 -4.28
C ASP A 6 46.61 59.10 -4.07
N PHE A 7 46.48 57.78 -3.88
CA PHE A 7 47.62 56.87 -3.77
C PHE A 7 48.18 56.56 -5.17
N LYS A 8 49.33 57.16 -5.52
CA LYS A 8 49.91 57.05 -6.86
C LYS A 8 51.07 56.07 -6.92
N ALA A 9 51.14 55.31 -8.02
CA ALA A 9 52.28 54.47 -8.33
C ALA A 9 53.52 55.33 -8.69
N PHE A 10 54.63 55.10 -8.00
CA PHE A 10 55.89 55.82 -8.19
C PHE A 10 56.73 55.19 -9.30
N SER A 11 57.34 56.00 -10.18
CA SER A 11 58.37 55.56 -11.14
C SER A 11 57.98 54.37 -12.04
N ILE A 12 56.76 54.41 -12.60
CA ILE A 12 56.22 53.35 -13.48
C ILE A 12 56.63 53.45 -14.96
N SER A 13 57.37 54.49 -15.35
CA SER A 13 57.81 54.65 -16.74
C SER A 13 58.91 53.65 -17.13
N ASN A 14 58.98 53.31 -18.42
CA ASN A 14 59.98 52.36 -18.94
C ASN A 14 61.43 52.81 -18.72
N ASN A 15 61.66 54.12 -18.60
CA ASN A 15 62.98 54.73 -18.38
C ASN A 15 63.19 55.20 -16.93
N ALA A 16 62.39 54.70 -15.98
CA ALA A 16 62.54 55.07 -14.59
C ALA A 16 63.88 54.60 -14.01
N ASN A 17 64.46 55.40 -13.10
CA ASN A 17 65.70 55.07 -12.38
C ASN A 17 65.45 53.96 -11.34
N VAL A 18 65.20 52.74 -11.81
CA VAL A 18 64.79 51.58 -11.03
C VAL A 18 65.57 50.37 -11.53
N ILE A 19 66.16 49.59 -10.62
CA ILE A 19 66.92 48.39 -10.98
C ILE A 19 66.00 47.30 -11.60
N SER A 20 66.55 46.44 -12.46
CA SER A 20 65.80 45.30 -13.02
C SER A 20 65.33 44.33 -11.93
N GLN A 21 64.28 43.56 -12.22
CA GLN A 21 63.74 42.58 -11.27
C GLN A 21 64.81 41.54 -10.89
N GLU A 22 65.52 41.00 -11.88
CA GLU A 22 66.57 39.99 -11.69
C GLU A 22 67.68 40.47 -10.74
N LYS A 23 68.17 41.69 -10.93
CA LYS A 23 69.22 42.25 -10.07
C LYS A 23 68.71 42.62 -8.68
N TYR A 24 67.43 42.95 -8.54
CA TYR A 24 66.81 43.22 -7.24
C TYR A 24 66.72 41.94 -6.39
N GLU A 25 66.29 40.83 -6.99
CA GLU A 25 66.17 39.53 -6.32
C GLU A 25 67.52 38.97 -5.85
N GLN A 26 68.60 39.35 -6.53
CA GLN A 26 69.98 39.01 -6.14
C GLN A 26 70.56 39.92 -5.04
N SER A 27 69.86 40.99 -4.65
CA SER A 27 70.35 41.93 -3.64
C SER A 27 70.23 41.37 -2.23
N GLN A 28 71.35 41.33 -1.49
CA GLN A 28 71.36 40.93 -0.07
C GLN A 28 70.46 41.81 0.81
N GLY A 29 70.25 43.07 0.41
CA GLY A 29 69.39 44.02 1.12
C GLY A 29 67.91 43.64 1.10
N LEU A 30 67.48 42.76 0.19
CA LEU A 30 66.11 42.24 0.19
C LEU A 30 65.82 41.35 1.41
N GLN A 31 66.83 40.62 1.90
CA GLN A 31 66.69 39.71 3.04
C GLN A 31 67.03 40.38 4.37
N THR A 32 67.98 41.32 4.36
CA THR A 32 68.59 41.86 5.59
C THR A 32 68.36 43.36 5.79
N GLY A 33 67.65 44.02 4.86
CA GLY A 33 67.49 45.48 4.86
C GLY A 33 68.69 46.21 4.26
N PHE A 34 68.56 47.53 4.05
CA PHE A 34 69.64 48.34 3.51
C PHE A 34 70.64 48.77 4.59
N SER A 35 71.92 48.87 4.22
CA SER A 35 72.98 49.38 5.10
C SER A 35 72.70 50.84 5.50
N PRO A 36 72.95 51.25 6.76
CA PRO A 36 72.67 52.61 7.23
C PRO A 36 73.37 53.72 6.41
N ASP A 37 74.55 53.43 5.86
CA ASP A 37 75.44 54.47 5.34
C ASP A 37 75.43 54.60 3.81
N ASN A 38 74.84 53.64 3.08
CA ASN A 38 74.83 53.69 1.61
C ASN A 38 73.72 52.83 0.98
N VAL A 39 72.64 53.48 0.52
CA VAL A 39 71.56 52.84 -0.24
C VAL A 39 71.57 53.35 -1.68
N PRO A 40 71.88 52.50 -2.68
CA PRO A 40 71.82 52.92 -4.08
C PRO A 40 70.40 53.39 -4.44
N THR A 41 70.27 54.59 -5.01
CA THR A 41 68.96 55.21 -5.29
C THR A 41 68.08 54.36 -6.22
N HIS A 42 68.67 53.68 -7.21
CA HIS A 42 67.92 52.77 -8.10
C HIS A 42 67.37 51.52 -7.38
N LEU A 43 68.00 51.12 -6.27
CA LEU A 43 67.55 50.03 -5.42
C LEU A 43 66.44 50.49 -4.47
N LEU A 44 66.60 51.67 -3.86
CA LEU A 44 65.54 52.31 -3.06
C LEU A 44 64.27 52.57 -3.91
N ASN A 45 64.43 53.10 -5.11
CA ASN A 45 63.34 53.37 -6.04
C ASN A 45 62.59 52.09 -6.44
N LYS A 46 63.25 50.93 -6.43
CA LYS A 46 62.59 49.64 -6.68
C LYS A 46 61.62 49.26 -5.58
N VAL A 47 62.03 49.43 -4.31
CA VAL A 47 61.17 49.21 -3.14
C VAL A 47 59.98 50.16 -3.18
N LEU A 48 60.26 51.46 -3.37
CA LEU A 48 59.21 52.50 -3.44
C LEU A 48 58.24 52.23 -4.60
N ARG A 49 58.73 51.83 -5.78
CA ARG A 49 57.89 51.46 -6.92
C ARG A 49 57.01 50.26 -6.59
N GLN A 50 57.56 49.16 -6.06
CA GLN A 50 56.76 47.97 -5.75
C GLN A 50 55.66 48.28 -4.71
N ALA A 51 56.02 48.98 -3.63
CA ALA A 51 55.06 49.35 -2.58
C ALA A 51 53.97 50.30 -3.08
N SER A 52 54.34 51.40 -3.73
CA SER A 52 53.39 52.39 -4.25
C SER A 52 52.51 51.85 -5.37
N THR A 53 53.02 50.92 -6.19
CA THR A 53 52.23 50.27 -7.25
C THR A 53 51.11 49.43 -6.65
N ILE A 54 51.40 48.59 -5.65
CA ILE A 54 50.38 47.80 -4.96
C ILE A 54 49.39 48.71 -4.23
N SER A 55 49.88 49.76 -3.55
CA SER A 55 49.03 50.74 -2.88
C SER A 55 48.06 51.42 -3.85
N SER A 56 48.53 51.84 -5.03
CA SER A 56 47.70 52.45 -6.08
C SER A 56 46.64 51.49 -6.59
N VAL A 57 46.99 50.22 -6.86
CA VAL A 57 46.06 49.19 -7.34
C VAL A 57 44.96 48.90 -6.31
N VAL A 58 45.33 48.76 -5.03
CA VAL A 58 44.37 48.54 -3.96
C VAL A 58 43.45 49.75 -3.80
N ALA A 59 44.00 50.97 -3.82
CA ALA A 59 43.21 52.19 -3.71
C ALA A 59 42.27 52.39 -4.91
N ASP A 60 42.69 52.05 -6.14
CA ASP A 60 41.83 52.06 -7.32
C ASP A 60 40.70 51.03 -7.21
N PHE A 61 40.99 49.83 -6.69
CA PHE A 61 39.96 48.82 -6.41
C PHE A 61 38.94 49.37 -5.40
N ILE A 62 39.39 49.94 -4.29
CA ILE A 62 38.50 50.50 -3.27
C ILE A 62 37.67 51.64 -3.86
N ALA A 63 38.27 52.58 -4.61
CA ALA A 63 37.57 53.71 -5.22
C ALA A 63 36.46 53.23 -6.17
N THR A 64 36.81 52.27 -7.04
CA THR A 64 35.91 51.72 -8.06
C THR A 64 34.74 50.97 -7.42
N GLN A 65 35.00 50.06 -6.48
CA GLN A 65 33.97 49.20 -5.92
C GLN A 65 33.15 49.87 -4.80
N SER A 66 33.73 50.80 -4.04
CA SER A 66 33.00 51.52 -2.99
C SER A 66 32.19 52.71 -3.52
N GLY A 67 32.51 53.20 -4.73
CA GLY A 67 31.91 54.36 -5.38
C GLY A 67 32.28 55.70 -4.73
N ASN A 68 33.41 55.76 -4.02
CA ASN A 68 33.87 56.95 -3.29
C ASN A 68 35.32 57.29 -3.63
N ASP A 69 35.70 58.56 -3.42
CA ASP A 69 37.09 59.00 -3.47
C ASP A 69 37.95 58.40 -2.35
N ILE A 70 39.21 58.10 -2.68
CA ILE A 70 40.24 57.59 -1.78
C ILE A 70 41.34 58.64 -1.66
N LEU A 71 41.35 59.35 -0.53
CA LEU A 71 42.23 60.48 -0.25
C LEU A 71 43.42 60.07 0.62
N ASP A 72 44.58 60.67 0.38
CA ASP A 72 45.78 60.52 1.22
C ASP A 72 45.77 61.57 2.35
N ASP A 73 44.86 61.41 3.32
CA ASP A 73 44.65 62.32 4.45
C ASP A 73 45.04 61.71 5.80
N GLY A 74 45.63 60.51 5.80
CA GLY A 74 46.00 59.75 7.00
C GLY A 74 44.83 59.10 7.75
N ASN A 75 43.59 59.17 7.25
CA ASN A 75 42.41 58.60 7.92
C ASN A 75 42.25 57.09 7.66
N VAL A 76 42.99 56.29 8.43
CA VAL A 76 42.99 54.82 8.33
C VAL A 76 41.60 54.21 8.58
N ALA A 77 40.81 54.77 9.50
CA ALA A 77 39.48 54.25 9.82
C ALA A 77 38.53 54.39 8.62
N LYS A 78 38.56 55.54 7.93
CA LYS A 78 37.77 55.77 6.72
C LYS A 78 38.20 54.83 5.59
N LEU A 79 39.51 54.69 5.36
CA LEU A 79 40.03 53.80 4.32
C LEU A 79 39.65 52.33 4.59
N THR A 80 39.66 51.90 5.85
CA THR A 80 39.24 50.56 6.27
C THR A 80 37.75 50.33 5.99
N ALA A 81 36.89 51.29 6.36
CA ALA A 81 35.46 51.20 6.08
C ALA A 81 35.17 51.17 4.57
N GLN A 82 35.91 51.96 3.78
CA GLN A 82 35.78 51.96 2.32
C GLN A 82 36.24 50.62 1.71
N LEU A 83 37.32 50.01 2.22
CA LEU A 83 37.77 48.68 1.80
C LEU A 83 36.73 47.60 2.10
N ASN A 84 36.16 47.57 3.30
CA ASN A 84 35.10 46.61 3.64
C ASN A 84 33.90 46.76 2.71
N LYS A 85 33.44 48.00 2.48
CA LYS A 85 32.35 48.28 1.54
C LYS A 85 32.68 47.81 0.11
N ALA A 86 33.89 48.04 -0.37
CA ALA A 86 34.35 47.59 -1.68
C ALA A 86 34.29 46.05 -1.82
N ILE A 87 34.72 45.32 -0.78
CA ILE A 87 34.66 43.86 -0.74
C ILE A 87 33.21 43.37 -0.73
N GLU A 88 32.35 43.94 0.12
CA GLU A 88 30.92 43.58 0.21
C GLU A 88 30.17 43.80 -1.10
N GLN A 89 30.39 44.95 -1.75
CA GLN A 89 29.82 45.26 -3.06
C GLN A 89 30.26 44.24 -4.11
N LYS A 90 31.56 43.90 -4.14
CA LYS A 90 32.11 42.96 -5.10
C LYS A 90 31.54 41.56 -4.94
N ILE A 91 31.43 41.08 -3.69
CA ILE A 91 30.83 39.78 -3.36
C ILE A 91 29.35 39.75 -3.76
N THR A 92 28.59 40.79 -3.44
CA THR A 92 27.13 40.84 -3.70
C THR A 92 26.81 40.90 -5.19
N THR A 93 27.64 41.57 -5.99
CA THR A 93 27.39 41.74 -7.43
C THR A 93 27.78 40.48 -8.22
N ASP A 94 28.84 39.78 -7.81
CA ASP A 94 29.35 38.63 -8.54
C ASP A 94 28.73 37.29 -8.09
N ILE A 95 28.20 37.20 -6.86
CA ILE A 95 27.55 36.00 -6.32
C ILE A 95 26.03 36.22 -6.25
N PRO A 96 25.25 35.70 -7.20
CA PRO A 96 23.78 35.83 -7.15
C PRO A 96 23.19 35.06 -5.97
N SER A 97 22.15 35.62 -5.36
CA SER A 97 21.47 35.10 -4.17
C SER A 97 20.70 33.79 -4.40
N ALA A 98 20.30 33.54 -5.65
CA ALA A 98 19.76 32.29 -6.19
C ALA A 98 19.51 32.50 -7.70
N SER A 99 19.75 31.48 -8.53
CA SER A 99 19.41 31.51 -9.96
C SER A 99 19.09 30.10 -10.45
N LEU A 100 18.16 30.00 -11.41
CA LEU A 100 17.82 28.74 -12.08
C LEU A 100 18.86 28.33 -13.15
N THR A 101 19.79 29.22 -13.50
CA THR A 101 20.73 29.03 -14.62
C THR A 101 22.19 29.28 -14.25
N GLN A 102 22.48 30.03 -13.18
CA GLN A 102 23.84 30.38 -12.75
C GLN A 102 24.12 29.93 -11.31
N LYS A 103 25.27 29.32 -11.08
CA LYS A 103 25.65 28.77 -9.75
C LYS A 103 25.82 29.91 -8.74
N GLY A 104 25.17 29.82 -7.58
CA GLY A 104 25.23 30.80 -6.47
C GLY A 104 25.04 30.12 -5.10
N VAL A 105 24.92 30.92 -4.04
CA VAL A 105 24.59 30.42 -2.68
C VAL A 105 23.08 30.18 -2.60
N VAL A 106 22.64 29.07 -2.00
CA VAL A 106 21.22 28.76 -1.81
C VAL A 106 20.84 28.89 -0.34
N GLN A 107 19.78 29.65 -0.03
CA GLN A 107 19.25 29.74 1.31
C GLN A 107 18.28 28.56 1.58
N LEU A 108 18.45 27.89 2.72
CA LEU A 108 17.66 26.72 3.09
C LEU A 108 16.42 27.10 3.92
N THR A 109 15.34 26.33 3.77
CA THR A 109 14.10 26.48 4.55
C THR A 109 13.59 25.16 5.14
N ASN A 110 12.92 25.27 6.29
CA ASN A 110 12.19 24.21 6.98
C ASN A 110 10.72 24.60 7.24
N VAL A 111 10.20 25.58 6.52
CA VAL A 111 8.80 26.03 6.60
C VAL A 111 8.08 25.79 5.27
N ILE A 112 6.80 25.43 5.35
CA ILE A 112 5.92 25.36 4.18
C ILE A 112 5.72 26.77 3.63
N GLY A 113 5.85 26.92 2.32
CA GLY A 113 5.60 28.18 1.64
C GLY A 113 5.63 27.99 0.12
N ASN A 114 5.56 29.10 -0.60
CA ASN A 114 5.60 29.14 -2.06
C ASN A 114 6.76 30.02 -2.53
N SER A 115 7.98 29.70 -2.09
CA SER A 115 9.17 30.47 -2.40
C SER A 115 9.90 29.89 -3.61
N ASP A 116 10.21 30.74 -4.58
CA ASP A 116 11.08 30.40 -5.72
C ASP A 116 12.57 30.63 -5.42
N THR A 117 12.91 31.10 -4.22
CA THR A 117 14.28 31.52 -3.82
C THR A 117 14.87 30.69 -2.68
N LEU A 118 14.07 29.85 -2.01
CA LEU A 118 14.50 29.00 -0.90
C LEU A 118 14.50 27.53 -1.31
N ALA A 119 15.55 26.80 -0.98
CA ALA A 119 15.58 25.35 -1.13
C ALA A 119 15.17 24.64 0.15
N VAL A 120 14.38 23.57 -0.02
CA VAL A 120 13.89 22.77 1.10
C VAL A 120 15.01 21.94 1.73
N THR A 121 15.03 21.81 3.06
CA THR A 121 15.97 20.91 3.75
C THR A 121 15.57 19.43 3.61
N GLN A 122 16.55 18.53 3.57
CA GLN A 122 16.31 17.08 3.54
C GLN A 122 15.47 16.59 4.73
N LYS A 123 15.69 17.19 5.92
CA LYS A 123 14.92 16.87 7.13
C LYS A 123 13.43 17.20 6.93
N PHE A 124 13.12 18.39 6.41
CA PHE A 124 11.75 18.81 6.15
C PHE A 124 11.06 17.93 5.11
N VAL A 125 11.75 17.59 4.01
CA VAL A 125 11.21 16.63 3.01
C VAL A 125 10.90 15.28 3.64
N LYS A 126 11.77 14.78 4.52
CA LYS A 126 11.55 13.50 5.21
C LYS A 126 10.35 13.57 6.15
N GLU A 127 10.20 14.65 6.90
CA GLU A 127 9.05 14.87 7.79
C GLU A 127 7.74 14.88 7.01
N GLU A 128 7.66 15.58 5.87
CA GLU A 128 6.43 15.60 5.07
C GLU A 128 6.16 14.32 4.29
N ILE A 129 7.20 13.63 3.82
CA ILE A 129 6.99 12.30 3.24
C ILE A 129 6.43 11.34 4.30
N ASN A 130 6.88 11.45 5.55
CA ASN A 130 6.37 10.62 6.63
C ASN A 130 4.93 10.98 7.03
N SER A 131 4.58 12.28 7.09
CA SER A 131 3.22 12.72 7.37
C SER A 131 2.24 12.20 6.30
N LEU A 132 2.62 12.26 5.02
CA LEU A 132 1.80 11.75 3.91
C LEU A 132 1.66 10.22 3.91
N ARG A 133 2.68 9.49 4.38
CA ARG A 133 2.62 8.02 4.51
C ARG A 133 1.63 7.56 5.57
N GLU A 134 1.34 8.37 6.58
CA GLU A 134 0.34 8.04 7.61
C GLU A 134 -1.08 7.96 7.02
N TYR A 135 -1.36 8.69 5.94
CA TYR A 135 -2.68 8.75 5.30
C TYR A 135 -2.80 7.91 4.03
N THR A 136 -1.74 7.22 3.60
CA THR A 136 -1.71 6.50 2.32
C THR A 136 -1.40 5.04 2.55
N TYR A 137 -2.31 4.15 2.16
CA TYR A 137 -2.03 2.72 2.13
C TYR A 137 -0.87 2.44 1.18
N THR A 138 0.09 1.66 1.64
CA THR A 138 1.15 1.11 0.81
C THR A 138 0.54 0.21 -0.27
N ARG A 139 1.27 0.01 -1.36
CA ARG A 139 0.86 -0.90 -2.45
C ARG A 139 0.58 -2.31 -1.91
N GLU A 140 1.39 -2.77 -0.97
CA GLU A 140 1.24 -4.07 -0.31
C GLU A 140 -0.05 -4.14 0.53
N GLU A 141 -0.38 -3.08 1.28
CA GLU A 141 -1.64 -3.02 2.04
C GLU A 141 -2.87 -3.02 1.13
N ILE A 142 -2.80 -2.33 -0.01
CA ILE A 142 -3.86 -2.33 -1.03
C ILE A 142 -4.01 -3.74 -1.62
N ASP A 143 -2.90 -4.36 -2.02
CA ASP A 143 -2.91 -5.72 -2.60
C ASP A 143 -3.45 -6.75 -1.60
N ASN A 144 -3.08 -6.64 -0.32
CA ASN A 144 -3.60 -7.49 0.75
C ASN A 144 -5.11 -7.30 0.97
N ARG A 145 -5.61 -6.07 0.89
CA ARG A 145 -7.05 -5.77 1.00
C ARG A 145 -7.84 -6.30 -0.19
N ILE A 146 -7.32 -6.12 -1.41
CA ILE A 146 -7.95 -6.64 -2.64
C ILE A 146 -8.03 -8.17 -2.58
N LYS A 147 -6.95 -8.81 -2.13
CA LYS A 147 -6.89 -10.26 -1.94
C LYS A 147 -7.93 -10.72 -0.90
N ALA A 148 -8.00 -10.06 0.25
CA ALA A 148 -8.96 -10.41 1.30
C ALA A 148 -10.43 -10.26 0.85
N ALA A 149 -10.75 -9.23 0.07
CA ALA A 149 -12.10 -9.00 -0.42
C ALA A 149 -12.55 -10.00 -1.52
N SER A 150 -11.60 -10.61 -2.22
CA SER A 150 -11.87 -11.52 -3.35
C SER A 150 -11.85 -13.00 -2.95
N GLU A 151 -11.56 -13.31 -1.69
CA GLU A 151 -11.43 -14.68 -1.19
C GLU A 151 -12.78 -15.24 -0.71
N ILE A 152 -13.02 -16.52 -0.98
CA ILE A 152 -14.14 -17.25 -0.37
C ILE A 152 -13.90 -17.30 1.16
N PRO A 153 -14.88 -16.95 2.01
CA PRO A 153 -14.71 -16.99 3.45
C PRO A 153 -14.25 -18.37 3.96
N ALA A 154 -13.35 -18.39 4.94
CA ALA A 154 -12.97 -19.63 5.61
C ALA A 154 -14.20 -20.27 6.26
N GLY A 155 -14.33 -21.58 6.14
CA GLY A 155 -15.51 -22.33 6.61
C GLY A 155 -16.69 -22.38 5.66
N SER A 156 -16.65 -21.74 4.48
CA SER A 156 -17.67 -22.00 3.44
C SER A 156 -17.45 -23.37 2.79
N PRO A 157 -18.44 -24.29 2.80
CA PRO A 157 -18.34 -25.54 2.05
C PRO A 157 -18.33 -25.29 0.54
N ILE A 158 -17.31 -25.81 -0.15
CA ILE A 158 -17.11 -25.65 -1.58
C ILE A 158 -17.17 -27.04 -2.23
N PRO A 159 -18.03 -27.26 -3.25
CA PRO A 159 -18.01 -28.47 -4.05
C PRO A 159 -16.68 -28.61 -4.80
N TRP A 160 -16.02 -29.76 -4.64
CA TRP A 160 -14.74 -30.08 -5.25
C TRP A 160 -14.84 -31.40 -6.05
N PRO A 161 -14.42 -31.43 -7.32
CA PRO A 161 -14.68 -32.57 -8.20
C PRO A 161 -13.79 -33.80 -7.92
N LEU A 162 -12.75 -33.66 -7.11
CA LEU A 162 -11.79 -34.74 -6.82
C LEU A 162 -11.97 -35.28 -5.39
N PRO A 163 -11.59 -36.54 -5.13
CA PRO A 163 -11.74 -37.16 -3.81
C PRO A 163 -10.87 -36.50 -2.72
N TYR A 164 -9.75 -35.87 -3.09
CA TYR A 164 -8.83 -35.25 -2.15
C TYR A 164 -8.84 -33.72 -2.28
N PRO A 165 -8.82 -32.98 -1.16
CA PRO A 165 -8.80 -31.52 -1.19
C PRO A 165 -7.46 -31.03 -1.78
N PRO A 166 -7.45 -29.87 -2.46
CA PRO A 166 -6.22 -29.21 -2.85
C PRO A 166 -5.46 -28.70 -1.60
N VAL A 167 -4.17 -28.39 -1.77
CA VAL A 167 -3.35 -27.82 -0.68
C VAL A 167 -4.00 -26.55 -0.14
N GLY A 168 -4.07 -26.44 1.19
CA GLY A 168 -4.72 -25.31 1.87
C GLY A 168 -6.23 -25.49 2.12
N TYR A 169 -6.79 -26.63 1.77
CA TYR A 169 -8.19 -26.99 2.03
C TYR A 169 -8.31 -28.26 2.86
N LEU A 170 -9.42 -28.36 3.60
CA LEU A 170 -9.76 -29.52 4.43
C LEU A 170 -11.09 -30.11 3.97
N THR A 171 -11.24 -31.43 4.07
CA THR A 171 -12.47 -32.14 3.74
C THR A 171 -13.52 -31.99 4.85
N CYS A 172 -14.77 -31.74 4.49
CA CYS A 172 -15.91 -31.74 5.41
C CYS A 172 -16.35 -33.17 5.74
N ASN A 173 -15.55 -33.89 6.53
CA ASN A 173 -15.75 -35.29 6.91
C ASN A 173 -15.92 -35.50 8.43
N GLY A 174 -16.26 -34.44 9.17
CA GLY A 174 -16.37 -34.55 10.63
C GLY A 174 -15.04 -34.52 11.38
N ALA A 175 -13.91 -34.27 10.73
CA ALA A 175 -12.60 -34.23 11.39
C ALA A 175 -12.42 -33.00 12.28
N PHE A 176 -11.60 -33.17 13.33
CA PHE A 176 -11.11 -32.06 14.14
C PHE A 176 -10.01 -31.30 13.40
N PHE A 177 -9.90 -29.99 13.66
CA PHE A 177 -8.81 -29.16 13.18
C PHE A 177 -8.19 -28.35 14.32
N ASN A 178 -6.94 -27.92 14.11
CA ASN A 178 -6.24 -27.10 15.09
C ASN A 178 -6.67 -25.64 14.99
N LYS A 179 -7.41 -25.17 16.00
CA LYS A 179 -7.91 -23.78 16.07
C LYS A 179 -6.81 -22.73 16.13
N LEU A 180 -5.63 -23.06 16.68
CA LEU A 180 -4.49 -22.13 16.70
C LEU A 180 -3.86 -21.96 15.32
N GLN A 181 -3.88 -23.01 14.50
CA GLN A 181 -3.36 -22.96 13.13
C GLN A 181 -4.38 -22.38 12.15
N HIS A 182 -5.67 -22.52 12.44
CA HIS A 182 -6.77 -22.10 11.57
C HIS A 182 -7.79 -21.20 12.31
N PRO A 183 -7.39 -19.99 12.74
CA PRO A 183 -8.24 -19.13 13.57
C PRO A 183 -9.51 -18.67 12.87
N LYS A 184 -9.45 -18.29 11.59
CA LYS A 184 -10.65 -17.91 10.81
C LYS A 184 -11.63 -19.07 10.64
N LEU A 185 -11.11 -20.30 10.52
CA LEU A 185 -11.96 -21.49 10.46
C LEU A 185 -12.61 -21.78 11.82
N ALA A 186 -11.93 -21.46 12.93
CA ALA A 186 -12.48 -21.55 14.28
C ALA A 186 -13.58 -20.50 14.56
N GLU A 187 -13.60 -19.37 13.85
CA GLU A 187 -14.73 -18.44 13.89
C GLU A 187 -15.99 -19.07 13.27
N ALA A 188 -15.84 -19.78 12.15
CA ALA A 188 -16.94 -20.49 11.49
C ALA A 188 -17.37 -21.78 12.22
N TYR A 189 -16.42 -22.50 12.81
CA TYR A 189 -16.61 -23.76 13.53
C TYR A 189 -15.95 -23.71 14.93
N PRO A 190 -16.60 -23.10 15.94
CA PRO A 190 -16.00 -22.82 17.26
C PRO A 190 -15.62 -24.06 18.08
N ASP A 191 -16.30 -25.18 17.82
CA ASP A 191 -16.03 -26.48 18.43
C ASP A 191 -14.73 -27.13 17.91
N GLY A 192 -14.12 -26.56 16.86
CA GLY A 192 -12.89 -27.07 16.27
C GLY A 192 -13.13 -28.32 15.43
N ARG A 193 -14.37 -28.56 14.97
CA ARG A 193 -14.74 -29.72 14.18
C ARG A 193 -15.44 -29.29 12.90
N LEU A 194 -15.06 -29.91 11.78
CA LEU A 194 -15.73 -29.69 10.51
C LEU A 194 -17.08 -30.43 10.48
N PRO A 195 -18.07 -29.95 9.73
CA PRO A 195 -19.27 -30.72 9.47
C PRO A 195 -18.92 -32.00 8.69
N ASP A 196 -19.69 -33.06 8.90
CA ASP A 196 -19.66 -34.24 8.03
C ASP A 196 -20.73 -34.08 6.96
N LEU A 197 -20.32 -33.73 5.75
CA LEU A 197 -21.22 -33.43 4.63
C LEU A 197 -21.24 -34.57 3.59
N ARG A 198 -20.70 -35.73 3.93
CA ARG A 198 -20.65 -36.88 3.01
C ARG A 198 -22.06 -37.45 2.84
N GLY A 199 -22.61 -37.32 1.63
CA GLY A 199 -23.96 -37.77 1.31
C GLY A 199 -25.07 -36.77 1.66
N GLU A 200 -24.73 -35.60 2.18
CA GLU A 200 -25.69 -34.61 2.64
C GLU A 200 -26.02 -33.57 1.55
N PHE A 201 -27.26 -33.09 1.56
CA PHE A 201 -27.67 -31.91 0.79
C PHE A 201 -27.63 -30.66 1.67
N ILE A 202 -26.99 -29.60 1.19
CA ILE A 202 -27.02 -28.30 1.85
C ILE A 202 -28.26 -27.52 1.38
N ARG A 203 -29.03 -26.99 2.34
CA ARG A 203 -30.16 -26.09 2.07
C ARG A 203 -29.93 -24.71 2.68
N GLY A 204 -30.66 -23.72 2.19
CA GLY A 204 -30.72 -22.40 2.83
C GLY A 204 -31.36 -22.49 4.21
N TRP A 205 -30.77 -21.78 5.18
CA TRP A 205 -31.36 -21.56 6.49
C TRP A 205 -32.57 -20.62 6.37
N ASP A 206 -33.63 -20.89 7.13
CA ASP A 206 -34.90 -20.18 7.02
C ASP A 206 -34.84 -18.73 7.52
N ASP A 207 -34.01 -18.48 8.55
CA ASP A 207 -33.80 -17.16 9.17
C ASP A 207 -35.11 -16.38 9.43
N GLY A 208 -36.14 -17.09 9.90
CA GLY A 208 -37.43 -16.51 10.27
C GLY A 208 -38.42 -16.28 9.12
N ARG A 209 -38.13 -16.72 7.89
CA ARG A 209 -39.08 -16.65 6.76
C ARG A 209 -40.33 -17.50 6.98
N GLY A 210 -40.25 -18.56 7.78
CA GLY A 210 -41.37 -19.43 8.15
C GLY A 210 -41.55 -20.66 7.24
N VAL A 211 -40.60 -20.96 6.36
CA VAL A 211 -40.62 -22.18 5.52
C VAL A 211 -40.15 -23.41 6.31
N ASP A 212 -39.19 -23.22 7.21
CA ASP A 212 -38.68 -24.28 8.10
C ASP A 212 -38.53 -23.75 9.54
N PRO A 213 -39.65 -23.48 10.25
CA PRO A 213 -39.64 -22.84 11.56
C PRO A 213 -38.90 -23.66 12.62
N GLY A 214 -38.07 -22.99 13.41
CA GLY A 214 -37.34 -23.62 14.52
C GLY A 214 -36.05 -24.35 14.11
N ARG A 215 -35.74 -24.44 12.81
CA ARG A 215 -34.49 -25.02 12.32
C ARG A 215 -33.30 -24.11 12.63
N MET A 216 -32.22 -24.67 13.19
CA MET A 216 -30.98 -23.94 13.46
C MET A 216 -29.93 -24.19 12.36
N CYS A 217 -29.09 -23.21 12.06
CA CYS A 217 -28.00 -23.35 11.10
C CYS A 217 -27.04 -24.48 11.54
N GLY A 218 -26.59 -25.30 10.58
CA GLY A 218 -25.68 -26.42 10.82
C GLY A 218 -26.32 -27.68 11.42
N THR A 219 -27.63 -27.71 11.66
CA THR A 219 -28.31 -28.91 12.18
C THR A 219 -28.62 -29.93 11.08
N TRP A 220 -28.56 -31.22 11.41
CA TRP A 220 -28.89 -32.32 10.51
C TRP A 220 -30.38 -32.66 10.52
N GLN A 221 -30.94 -33.11 9.41
CA GLN A 221 -32.32 -33.57 9.28
C GLN A 221 -32.38 -34.75 8.32
N THR A 222 -33.18 -35.75 8.67
CA THR A 222 -33.48 -36.90 7.81
C THR A 222 -34.38 -36.50 6.64
N ASP A 223 -34.31 -37.25 5.55
CA ASP A 223 -35.25 -37.11 4.45
C ASP A 223 -36.69 -37.28 4.92
N THR A 224 -37.62 -36.55 4.29
CA THR A 224 -39.05 -36.67 4.58
C THR A 224 -39.83 -36.59 3.28
N MET A 225 -40.79 -37.50 3.11
CA MET A 225 -41.71 -37.49 1.97
C MET A 225 -42.96 -36.66 2.31
N GLN A 226 -43.51 -35.95 1.33
CA GLN A 226 -44.82 -35.34 1.50
C GLN A 226 -45.91 -36.41 1.74
N LYS A 227 -46.97 -36.02 2.43
CA LYS A 227 -48.13 -36.91 2.67
C LYS A 227 -48.68 -37.42 1.34
N LEU A 228 -48.68 -38.74 1.16
CA LEU A 228 -49.42 -39.39 0.09
C LEU A 228 -50.87 -39.58 0.54
N GLY A 229 -51.81 -39.08 -0.26
CA GLY A 229 -53.25 -39.21 -0.01
C GLY A 229 -53.90 -40.18 -0.98
N GLY A 230 -54.92 -40.89 -0.50
CA GLY A 230 -55.78 -41.76 -1.31
C GLY A 230 -56.95 -42.28 -0.47
N ALA A 231 -58.03 -42.70 -1.13
CA ALA A 231 -59.21 -43.25 -0.48
C ALA A 231 -59.47 -44.65 -1.02
N LEU A 232 -59.93 -45.52 -0.12
CA LEU A 232 -60.40 -46.85 -0.44
C LEU A 232 -61.83 -46.96 0.10
N GLU A 233 -62.80 -47.16 -0.78
CA GLU A 233 -64.21 -47.30 -0.41
C GLU A 233 -64.60 -48.78 -0.28
N GLY A 234 -65.21 -49.13 0.86
CA GLY A 234 -65.84 -50.43 1.10
C GLY A 234 -67.36 -50.33 0.92
N GLY A 235 -68.00 -51.36 0.34
CA GLY A 235 -69.45 -51.36 0.11
C GLY A 235 -70.28 -51.57 1.39
N ASN A 236 -71.55 -51.18 1.34
CA ASN A 236 -72.47 -51.07 2.50
C ASN A 236 -72.82 -52.37 3.26
N ASN A 237 -72.40 -53.56 2.81
CA ASN A 237 -72.65 -54.83 3.52
C ASN A 237 -71.32 -55.59 3.75
N ILE A 238 -70.65 -55.29 4.87
CA ILE A 238 -69.60 -56.07 5.55
C ILE A 238 -68.67 -56.87 4.59
N GLY A 239 -68.02 -56.18 3.66
CA GLY A 239 -67.06 -56.80 2.75
C GLY A 239 -66.31 -55.78 1.91
N MET A 240 -64.99 -55.91 1.86
CA MET A 240 -64.17 -55.20 0.87
C MET A 240 -64.50 -55.77 -0.52
N MET A 241 -65.34 -55.03 -1.26
CA MET A 241 -65.62 -55.15 -2.70
C MET A 241 -66.38 -56.41 -3.19
N THR A 242 -67.71 -56.31 -3.30
CA THR A 242 -68.51 -57.14 -4.21
C THR A 242 -68.80 -56.35 -5.50
N ARG A 243 -68.25 -56.83 -6.63
CA ARG A 243 -68.27 -56.36 -8.05
C ARG A 243 -69.31 -55.31 -8.51
N PRO A 244 -69.03 -54.51 -9.57
CA PRO A 244 -67.92 -54.63 -10.55
C PRO A 244 -66.91 -53.44 -10.65
N HIS A 245 -65.62 -53.73 -10.36
CA HIS A 245 -64.38 -53.58 -11.17
C HIS A 245 -63.87 -52.26 -11.81
N ASP A 246 -63.97 -51.09 -11.17
CA ASP A 246 -63.22 -49.87 -11.61
C ASP A 246 -62.53 -49.08 -10.46
N SER A 247 -62.38 -49.66 -9.26
CA SER A 247 -62.22 -48.85 -8.03
C SER A 247 -60.79 -48.72 -7.47
N THR A 248 -59.76 -49.34 -8.07
CA THR A 248 -58.35 -49.12 -7.65
C THR A 248 -57.53 -48.48 -8.76
N SER A 249 -56.84 -47.40 -8.44
CA SER A 249 -55.92 -46.70 -9.35
C SER A 249 -54.76 -46.09 -8.58
N GLY A 250 -53.71 -45.72 -9.30
CA GLY A 250 -52.53 -45.08 -8.72
C GLY A 250 -51.69 -46.05 -7.87
N VAL A 251 -51.49 -45.71 -6.60
CA VAL A 251 -50.68 -46.51 -5.66
C VAL A 251 -51.39 -47.78 -5.17
N PHE A 252 -52.69 -47.94 -5.45
CA PHE A 252 -53.46 -49.11 -5.03
C PHE A 252 -53.68 -50.10 -6.17
N SER A 253 -53.51 -51.39 -5.87
CA SER A 253 -53.84 -52.49 -6.79
C SER A 253 -54.57 -53.63 -6.07
N GLU A 254 -55.45 -54.31 -6.80
CA GLU A 254 -56.18 -55.48 -6.31
C GLU A 254 -55.30 -56.74 -6.35
N GLY A 255 -55.32 -57.50 -5.27
CA GLY A 255 -54.70 -58.82 -5.13
C GLY A 255 -55.70 -59.97 -5.32
N PRO A 256 -55.27 -61.21 -5.05
CA PRO A 256 -56.14 -62.38 -5.22
C PRO A 256 -57.37 -62.31 -4.31
N ALA A 257 -58.48 -62.90 -4.78
CA ALA A 257 -59.70 -63.05 -4.00
C ALA A 257 -59.45 -63.90 -2.74
N ARG A 258 -60.12 -63.55 -1.65
CA ARG A 258 -60.14 -64.29 -0.39
C ARG A 258 -61.58 -64.61 0.01
N THR A 259 -61.81 -65.85 0.41
CA THR A 259 -63.10 -66.27 0.98
C THR A 259 -63.18 -65.84 2.44
N ILE A 260 -64.21 -65.08 2.79
CA ILE A 260 -64.47 -64.66 4.17
C ILE A 260 -65.70 -65.43 4.66
N VAL A 261 -65.55 -66.15 5.78
CA VAL A 261 -66.63 -66.89 6.43
C VAL A 261 -66.99 -66.15 7.72
N TYR A 262 -68.05 -65.36 7.70
CA TYR A 262 -68.70 -64.89 8.94
C TYR A 262 -69.77 -65.91 9.36
N GLN A 263 -70.02 -66.04 10.67
CA GLN A 263 -71.15 -66.82 11.17
C GLN A 263 -72.44 -66.29 10.49
N GLN A 264 -72.91 -67.04 9.50
CA GLN A 264 -74.18 -66.91 8.74
C GLN A 264 -74.18 -66.23 7.34
N VAL A 265 -73.11 -65.64 6.82
CA VAL A 265 -73.07 -65.22 5.38
C VAL A 265 -71.67 -65.43 4.78
N ALA A 266 -71.59 -66.13 3.64
CA ALA A 266 -70.36 -66.28 2.86
C ALA A 266 -70.18 -65.09 1.92
N GLY A 267 -69.03 -64.40 2.01
CA GLY A 267 -68.68 -63.26 1.16
C GLY A 267 -67.30 -63.42 0.51
N THR A 268 -67.12 -62.77 -0.64
CA THR A 268 -65.80 -62.68 -1.32
C THR A 268 -65.20 -61.31 -1.00
N GLY A 269 -63.97 -61.29 -0.48
CA GLY A 269 -63.17 -60.08 -0.32
C GLY A 269 -61.91 -60.11 -1.18
N TYR A 270 -61.24 -58.98 -1.33
CA TYR A 270 -59.99 -58.86 -2.08
C TYR A 270 -58.88 -58.26 -1.21
N VAL A 271 -57.64 -58.70 -1.44
CA VAL A 271 -56.46 -58.01 -0.87
C VAL A 271 -56.24 -56.73 -1.65
N ILE A 272 -55.83 -55.65 -0.97
CA ILE A 272 -55.43 -54.42 -1.63
C ILE A 272 -54.00 -54.14 -1.24
N TYR A 273 -53.16 -53.95 -2.25
CA TYR A 273 -51.76 -53.57 -2.05
C TYR A 273 -51.62 -52.07 -2.18
N PHE A 274 -50.78 -51.50 -1.33
CA PHE A 274 -50.23 -50.17 -1.54
C PHE A 274 -48.80 -50.34 -2.06
N ASP A 275 -48.55 -49.87 -3.28
CA ASP A 275 -47.23 -49.86 -3.89
C ASP A 275 -47.02 -48.57 -4.67
N ASN A 276 -46.11 -47.73 -4.15
CA ASN A 276 -45.76 -46.45 -4.77
C ASN A 276 -44.95 -46.62 -6.07
N SER A 277 -44.35 -47.80 -6.30
CA SER A 277 -43.59 -48.07 -7.53
C SER A 277 -44.46 -48.05 -8.79
N ASN A 278 -45.78 -48.19 -8.65
CA ASN A 278 -46.75 -48.13 -9.75
C ASN A 278 -46.84 -46.74 -10.41
N VAL A 279 -46.52 -45.67 -9.68
CA VAL A 279 -46.66 -44.28 -10.17
C VAL A 279 -45.42 -43.41 -9.94
N ALA A 280 -44.42 -43.91 -9.21
CA ALA A 280 -43.20 -43.18 -8.91
C ALA A 280 -41.96 -44.09 -8.98
N ARG A 281 -40.80 -43.49 -9.29
CA ARG A 281 -39.51 -44.18 -9.13
C ARG A 281 -39.23 -44.37 -7.64
N THR A 282 -38.93 -45.59 -7.23
CA THR A 282 -38.63 -45.94 -5.84
C THR A 282 -37.16 -46.33 -5.66
N ALA A 283 -36.64 -46.07 -4.46
CA ALA A 283 -35.31 -46.48 -3.99
C ALA A 283 -35.36 -46.62 -2.46
N HIS A 284 -34.26 -47.05 -1.84
CA HIS A 284 -34.14 -47.10 -0.37
C HIS A 284 -34.05 -45.70 0.28
N GLU A 285 -33.76 -44.66 -0.51
CA GLU A 285 -33.60 -43.27 -0.07
C GLU A 285 -34.38 -42.33 -0.97
N ASN A 286 -35.09 -41.37 -0.40
CA ASN A 286 -35.78 -40.33 -1.16
C ASN A 286 -34.80 -39.20 -1.53
N ARG A 287 -34.42 -39.12 -2.80
CA ARG A 287 -33.48 -38.11 -3.29
C ARG A 287 -33.79 -37.62 -4.71
N PRO A 288 -33.50 -36.36 -5.04
CA PRO A 288 -33.45 -35.92 -6.42
C PRO A 288 -32.26 -36.58 -7.15
N ARG A 289 -32.28 -36.52 -8.48
CA ARG A 289 -31.08 -36.86 -9.27
C ARG A 289 -29.94 -35.92 -8.87
N ASN A 290 -28.76 -36.47 -8.59
CA ASN A 290 -27.60 -35.72 -8.12
C ASN A 290 -26.29 -36.31 -8.68
N ILE A 291 -25.21 -35.55 -8.55
CA ILE A 291 -23.82 -35.95 -8.81
C ILE A 291 -23.01 -35.73 -7.53
N ALA A 292 -22.15 -36.67 -7.18
CA ALA A 292 -21.34 -36.60 -5.96
C ALA A 292 -20.09 -35.74 -6.19
N PHE A 293 -19.96 -34.67 -5.42
CA PHE A 293 -18.74 -33.87 -5.27
C PHE A 293 -18.24 -34.00 -3.83
N ASN A 294 -16.95 -33.82 -3.61
CA ASN A 294 -16.42 -33.67 -2.27
C ASN A 294 -16.77 -32.27 -1.75
N TYR A 295 -17.03 -32.12 -0.44
CA TYR A 295 -17.14 -30.80 0.18
C TYR A 295 -15.83 -30.47 0.90
N VAL A 296 -15.26 -29.32 0.56
CA VAL A 296 -14.02 -28.83 1.17
C VAL A 296 -14.21 -27.42 1.73
N VAL A 297 -13.43 -27.07 2.75
CA VAL A 297 -13.35 -25.72 3.30
C VAL A 297 -11.92 -25.22 3.22
N ARG A 298 -11.76 -23.91 3.02
CA ARG A 298 -10.44 -23.28 3.08
C ARG A 298 -9.92 -23.29 4.52
N ALA A 299 -8.65 -23.64 4.69
CA ALA A 299 -8.02 -23.75 6.01
C ALA A 299 -7.52 -22.40 6.59
N ALA A 300 -7.28 -21.39 5.75
CA ALA A 300 -6.71 -20.08 6.15
C ALA A 300 -7.30 -18.93 5.34
#